data_AF-A0A3D1Z1J2-F1
#
_entry.id   AF-A0A3D1Z1J2-F1
#
_cell.length_a   1.000
_cell.length_b   1.000
_cell.length_c   1.000
_cell.angle_alpha   90.00
_cell.angle_beta   90.00
_cell.angle_gamma   90.00
#
_symmetry.space_group_name_H-M   'P 1'
#
loop_
_entity.id
_entity.type
_entity.pdbx_description
1 polymer ?
#
loop_
_entity_poly.entity_id
_entity_poly.type
_entity_poly.pdbx_seq_one_letter_code
_entity_poly.pdbx_strand_id
1 'polypeptide(L)'
;MLENNNSRFYRCSFEVSMDVELMAMFKALSKVEAEHASVIRKLLGLPKESQAEDTRGRCHAIESENLKEAHDRETKAIVFYAQAAEVAVEPRVKEVFTALVEIEKTHLELNKKAMDAFPEMFKGPIA
;
A
#
# COMPACT_ATOMS: atom_id res chain seq x y z
N MET A 1 -5.28 11.12 -2.72
CA MET A 1 -4.39 10.49 -3.74
C MET A 1 -4.23 9.00 -3.43
N LEU A 2 -3.89 8.16 -4.43
CA LEU A 2 -3.74 6.71 -4.27
C LEU A 2 -2.87 6.34 -3.05
N GLU A 3 -1.66 6.90 -2.94
CA GLU A 3 -0.77 6.54 -1.83
C GLU A 3 -1.14 7.11 -0.47
N ASN A 4 -1.91 8.19 -0.43
CA ASN A 4 -2.51 8.62 0.84
C ASN A 4 -3.54 7.60 1.31
N ASN A 5 -4.30 6.99 0.40
CA ASN A 5 -5.25 5.95 0.75
C ASN A 5 -4.55 4.66 1.19
N ASN A 6 -3.48 4.24 0.51
CA ASN A 6 -2.71 3.06 0.90
C ASN A 6 -1.99 3.27 2.24
N SER A 7 -1.33 4.42 2.43
CA SER A 7 -0.69 4.77 3.70
C SER A 7 -1.68 4.70 4.87
N ARG A 8 -2.89 5.23 4.69
CA ARG A 8 -3.94 5.23 5.74
C ARG A 8 -4.53 3.84 5.97
N PHE A 9 -4.73 3.06 4.91
CA PHE A 9 -5.12 1.65 5.01
C PHE A 9 -4.10 0.88 5.85
N TYR A 10 -2.82 0.95 5.49
CA TYR A 10 -1.76 0.27 6.22
C TYR A 10 -1.60 0.76 7.65
N ARG A 11 -1.80 2.06 7.88
CA ARG A 11 -1.82 2.61 9.23
C ARG A 11 -2.94 2.00 10.06
N CYS A 12 -4.14 1.90 9.52
CA CYS A 12 -5.27 1.24 10.18
C CYS A 12 -4.97 -0.24 10.45
N SER A 13 -4.47 -0.98 9.44
CA SER A 13 -4.12 -2.40 9.57
C SER A 13 -3.07 -2.64 10.65
N PHE A 14 -2.06 -1.78 10.76
CA PHE A 14 -1.09 -1.78 11.85
C PHE A 14 -1.75 -1.57 13.23
N GLU A 15 -2.71 -0.64 13.34
CA GLU A 15 -3.36 -0.29 14.60
C GLU A 15 -4.29 -1.40 15.14
N VAL A 16 -4.80 -2.28 14.26
CA VAL A 16 -5.70 -3.38 14.62
C VAL A 16 -5.04 -4.76 14.63
N SER A 17 -3.82 -4.90 14.09
CA SER A 17 -3.10 -6.17 14.04
C SER A 17 -2.68 -6.63 15.44
N MET A 18 -2.84 -7.92 15.72
CA MET A 18 -2.43 -8.55 16.98
C MET A 18 -1.12 -9.31 16.82
N ASP A 19 -0.74 -9.68 15.60
CA ASP A 19 0.53 -10.30 15.29
C ASP A 19 1.66 -9.25 15.17
N VAL A 20 2.79 -9.50 15.84
CA VAL A 20 3.90 -8.52 15.91
C VAL A 20 4.61 -8.36 14.56
N GLU A 21 4.70 -9.42 13.77
CA GLU A 21 5.35 -9.38 12.46
C GLU A 21 4.47 -8.62 11.45
N LEU A 22 3.18 -8.92 11.40
CA LEU A 22 2.22 -8.20 10.57
C LEU A 22 2.09 -6.73 10.97
N MET A 23 2.07 -6.44 12.27
CA MET A 23 2.09 -5.09 12.80
C MET A 23 3.32 -4.30 12.33
N ALA A 24 4.51 -4.90 12.38
CA ALA A 24 5.73 -4.28 11.91
C ALA A 24 5.72 -4.05 10.40
N MET A 25 5.23 -5.03 9.64
CA MET A 25 5.09 -4.97 8.19
C MET A 25 4.15 -3.81 7.77
N PHE A 26 2.92 -3.78 8.28
CA PHE A 26 1.96 -2.72 7.96
C PHE A 26 2.44 -1.34 8.40
N LYS A 27 3.13 -1.23 9.53
CA LYS A 27 3.74 0.02 9.96
C LYS A 27 4.81 0.50 8.98
N ALA A 28 5.63 -0.40 8.45
CA ALA A 28 6.65 -0.07 7.45
C ALA A 28 5.99 0.39 6.15
N LEU A 29 5.05 -0.38 5.61
CA LEU A 29 4.29 -0.04 4.40
C LEU A 29 3.60 1.33 4.54
N SER A 30 2.93 1.59 5.66
CA SER A 30 2.27 2.89 5.89
C SER A 30 3.19 4.10 5.73
N LYS A 31 4.47 3.97 6.11
CA LYS A 31 5.47 5.03 6.00
C LYS A 31 5.99 5.16 4.57
N VAL A 32 6.24 4.02 3.92
CA VAL A 32 6.71 4.01 2.52
C VAL A 32 5.66 4.66 1.62
N GLU A 33 4.39 4.33 1.78
CA GLU A 33 3.33 4.97 0.98
C GLU A 33 3.18 6.46 1.26
N ALA A 34 3.43 6.91 2.50
CA ALA A 34 3.45 8.33 2.80
C ALA A 34 4.62 9.05 2.08
N GLU A 35 5.76 8.38 1.91
CA GLU A 35 6.88 8.90 1.13
C GLU A 35 6.60 8.88 -0.37
N HIS A 36 6.00 7.81 -0.92
CA HIS A 36 5.51 7.79 -2.30
C HIS A 36 4.60 8.98 -2.57
N ALA A 37 3.63 9.19 -1.68
CA ALA A 37 2.75 10.34 -1.75
C ALA A 37 3.49 11.67 -1.75
N SER A 38 4.50 11.81 -0.90
CA SER A 38 5.32 13.01 -0.81
C SER A 38 6.12 13.27 -2.09
N VAL A 39 6.68 12.22 -2.70
CA VAL A 39 7.44 12.28 -3.96
C VAL A 39 6.52 12.67 -5.11
N ILE A 40 5.38 12.00 -5.28
CA ILE A 40 4.42 12.27 -6.36
C ILE A 40 3.91 13.70 -6.27
N ARG A 41 3.53 14.14 -5.07
CA ARG A 41 3.08 15.51 -4.84
C ARG A 41 4.13 16.53 -5.30
N LYS A 42 5.39 16.35 -4.91
CA LYS A 42 6.49 17.26 -5.27
C LYS A 42 6.78 17.21 -6.77
N LEU A 43 6.81 16.02 -7.35
CA LEU A 43 7.05 15.81 -8.78
C LEU A 43 6.02 16.53 -9.65
N LEU A 44 4.75 16.47 -9.25
CA LEU A 44 3.63 17.03 -10.00
C LEU A 44 3.23 18.45 -9.55
N GLY A 45 3.95 19.05 -8.61
CA GLY A 45 3.64 20.40 -8.10
C GLY A 45 2.28 20.49 -7.38
N LEU A 46 1.79 19.39 -6.82
CA LEU A 46 0.50 19.34 -6.14
C LEU A 46 0.57 19.98 -4.74
N PRO A 47 -0.53 20.58 -4.24
CA PRO A 47 -0.56 21.13 -2.89
C PRO A 47 -0.41 20.02 -1.84
N LYS A 48 0.15 20.38 -0.68
CA LYS A 48 0.16 19.50 0.49
C LYS A 48 -1.25 19.42 1.06
N GLU A 49 -1.70 18.21 1.39
CA GLU A 49 -2.95 18.03 2.13
C GLU A 49 -2.84 18.78 3.47
N SER A 50 -3.84 19.61 3.76
CA SER A 50 -3.83 20.55 4.89
C SER A 50 -4.32 19.94 6.20
N GLN A 51 -4.85 18.71 6.17
CA GLN A 51 -5.47 18.08 7.34
C GLN A 51 -4.94 16.66 7.55
N ALA A 52 -4.73 16.32 8.82
CA ALA A 52 -4.61 14.93 9.24
C ALA A 52 -5.99 14.28 9.11
N GLU A 53 -6.15 13.35 8.18
CA GLU A 53 -7.39 12.60 8.03
C GLU A 53 -7.42 11.38 8.96
N ASP A 54 -8.63 11.05 9.41
CA ASP A 54 -8.91 9.90 10.28
C ASP A 54 -8.62 8.57 9.58
N THR A 55 -7.85 7.70 10.25
CA THR A 55 -7.49 6.35 9.80
C THR A 55 -8.47 5.28 10.28
N ARG A 56 -9.39 5.60 11.20
CA ARG A 56 -10.37 4.64 11.72
C ARG A 56 -11.30 4.13 10.62
N GLY A 57 -11.56 2.82 10.62
CA GLY A 57 -12.47 2.19 9.66
C GLY A 57 -11.96 2.16 8.22
N ARG A 58 -10.65 2.36 8.01
CA ARG A 58 -10.02 2.29 6.68
C ARG A 58 -9.53 0.89 6.31
N CYS A 59 -9.63 -0.07 7.23
CA CYS A 59 -9.17 -1.45 7.14
C CYS A 59 -10.20 -2.41 7.73
N HIS A 60 -9.99 -3.71 7.56
CA HIS A 60 -10.79 -4.77 8.14
C HIS A 60 -10.42 -5.04 9.60
N ALA A 61 -11.36 -5.60 10.35
CA ALA A 61 -11.10 -6.11 11.70
C ALA A 61 -10.33 -7.46 11.69
N ILE A 62 -10.31 -8.16 10.56
CA ILE A 62 -9.73 -9.49 10.40
C ILE A 62 -8.42 -9.37 9.61
N GLU A 63 -7.32 -9.91 10.15
CA GLU A 63 -5.98 -9.80 9.56
C GLU A 63 -5.87 -10.43 8.16
N SER A 64 -6.53 -11.58 7.94
CA SER A 64 -6.53 -12.22 6.61
C SER A 64 -7.25 -11.40 5.54
N GLU A 65 -8.26 -10.62 5.92
CA GLU A 65 -8.92 -9.68 4.99
C GLU A 65 -7.99 -8.50 4.68
N ASN A 66 -7.28 -7.97 5.68
CA ASN A 66 -6.28 -6.92 5.48
C ASN A 66 -5.12 -7.38 4.57
N LEU A 67 -4.63 -8.61 4.71
CA LEU A 67 -3.59 -9.12 3.80
C LEU A 67 -4.08 -9.26 2.35
N LYS A 68 -5.33 -9.72 2.15
CA LYS A 68 -5.94 -9.80 0.81
C LYS A 68 -6.13 -8.42 0.20
N GLU A 69 -6.65 -7.47 0.99
CA GLU A 69 -6.86 -6.10 0.51
C GLU A 69 -5.53 -5.40 0.23
N ALA A 70 -4.50 -5.61 1.06
CA ALA A 70 -3.13 -5.13 0.80
C ALA A 70 -2.63 -5.62 -0.57
N HIS A 71 -2.72 -6.93 -0.83
CA HIS A 71 -2.31 -7.50 -2.11
C HIS A 71 -3.09 -6.92 -3.31
N ASP A 72 -4.40 -6.73 -3.18
CA ASP A 72 -5.24 -6.11 -4.21
C ASP A 72 -4.90 -4.63 -4.45
N ARG A 73 -4.63 -3.87 -3.39
CA ARG A 73 -4.19 -2.46 -3.46
C ARG A 73 -2.87 -2.33 -4.21
N GLU A 74 -1.89 -3.17 -3.91
CA GLU A 74 -0.60 -3.17 -4.62
C GLU A 74 -0.77 -3.55 -6.09
N THR A 75 -1.61 -4.54 -6.38
CA THR A 75 -1.93 -4.92 -7.76
C THR A 75 -2.51 -3.73 -8.55
N LYS A 76 -3.41 -2.97 -7.93
CA LYS A 76 -4.01 -1.76 -8.52
C LYS A 76 -2.99 -0.62 -8.68
N ALA A 77 -2.10 -0.42 -7.70
CA ALA A 77 -1.05 0.58 -7.76
C ALA A 77 -0.06 0.31 -8.91
N ILE A 78 0.36 -0.95 -9.08
CA ILE A 78 1.20 -1.41 -10.19
C ILE A 78 0.55 -1.06 -11.54
N VAL A 79 -0.71 -1.42 -11.73
CA VAL A 79 -1.44 -1.14 -12.98
C VAL A 79 -1.55 0.36 -13.23
N PHE A 80 -1.88 1.13 -12.19
CA PHE A 80 -2.00 2.58 -12.28
C PHE A 80 -0.67 3.23 -12.69
N TYR A 81 0.44 2.91 -12.03
CA TYR A 81 1.73 3.51 -12.37
C TYR A 81 2.29 3.04 -13.71
N ALA A 82 2.04 1.80 -14.11
CA ALA A 82 2.42 1.33 -15.44
C ALA A 82 1.72 2.16 -16.53
N GLN A 83 0.42 2.39 -16.38
CA GLN A 83 -0.35 3.25 -17.29
C GLN A 83 0.12 4.70 -17.25
N ALA A 84 0.40 5.24 -16.05
CA ALA A 84 0.90 6.60 -15.89
C ALA A 84 2.28 6.79 -16.55
N ALA A 85 3.18 5.80 -16.45
CA ALA A 85 4.48 5.82 -17.10
C ALA A 85 4.39 5.72 -18.63
N GLU A 86 3.39 5.00 -19.15
CA GLU A 86 3.15 4.87 -20.59
C GLU A 86 2.75 6.21 -21.22
N VAL A 87 1.87 6.96 -20.55
CA VAL A 87 1.31 8.23 -21.07
C VAL A 87 2.12 9.47 -20.68
N ALA A 88 3.06 9.37 -19.75
CA ALA A 88 3.90 10.49 -19.32
C ALA A 88 4.79 11.00 -20.46
N VAL A 89 4.71 12.31 -20.72
CA VAL A 89 5.49 12.98 -21.79
C VAL A 89 6.84 13.47 -21.29
N GLU A 90 6.95 13.85 -20.02
CA GLU A 90 8.20 14.28 -19.41
C GLU A 90 9.05 13.06 -19.03
N PRO A 91 10.32 12.97 -19.50
CA PRO A 91 11.19 11.81 -19.22
C PRO A 91 11.35 11.53 -17.72
N ARG A 92 11.45 12.58 -16.90
CA ARG A 92 11.59 12.44 -15.44
C ARG A 92 10.34 11.87 -14.78
N VAL A 93 9.15 12.24 -15.26
CA VAL A 93 7.88 11.73 -14.71
C VAL A 93 7.73 10.26 -15.05
N LYS A 94 8.03 9.89 -16.30
CA LYS A 94 8.05 8.49 -16.75
C LYS A 94 9.02 7.62 -15.94
N GLU A 95 10.23 8.13 -15.69
CA GLU A 95 11.23 7.43 -14.87
C GLU A 95 10.71 7.16 -13.45
N VAL A 96 10.12 8.16 -12.79
CA VAL A 96 9.61 8.01 -11.42
C VAL A 96 8.44 7.03 -11.37
N PHE A 97 7.48 7.10 -12.29
CA PHE A 97 6.37 6.14 -12.32
C PHE A 97 6.85 4.72 -12.65
N THR A 98 7.86 4.56 -13.51
CA THR A 98 8.49 3.25 -13.75
C THR A 98 9.14 2.71 -12.48
N ALA A 99 9.82 3.56 -11.71
CA ALA A 99 10.42 3.15 -10.44
C ALA A 99 9.37 2.75 -9.40
N LEU A 100 8.24 3.48 -9.32
CA LEU A 100 7.14 3.12 -8.42
C LEU A 100 6.56 1.74 -8.77
N VAL A 101 6.40 1.39 -10.05
CA VAL A 101 5.97 0.03 -10.45
C VAL A 101 6.86 -1.06 -9.84
N GLU A 102 8.19 -0.88 -9.85
CA GLU A 102 9.12 -1.87 -9.28
C GLU A 102 9.05 -1.93 -7.74
N ILE A 103 8.79 -0.80 -7.09
CA ILE A 103 8.59 -0.76 -5.64
C ILE A 103 7.27 -1.46 -5.26
N GLU A 104 6.17 -1.16 -5.94
CA GLU A 104 4.88 -1.79 -5.64
C GLU A 104 4.89 -3.31 -5.90
N LYS A 105 5.66 -3.78 -6.89
CA LYS A 105 5.92 -5.22 -7.05
C LYS A 105 6.60 -5.82 -5.81
N THR A 106 7.52 -5.08 -5.19
CA THR A 106 8.18 -5.53 -3.95
C THR A 106 7.20 -5.61 -2.78
N HIS A 107 6.27 -4.66 -2.67
CA HIS A 107 5.17 -4.72 -1.70
C HIS A 107 4.24 -5.92 -1.95
N LEU A 108 3.88 -6.15 -3.23
CA LEU A 108 3.07 -7.29 -3.63
C LEU A 108 3.71 -8.63 -3.22
N GLU A 109 5.01 -8.80 -3.48
CA GLU A 109 5.74 -10.01 -3.08
C GLU A 109 5.89 -10.14 -1.57
N LEU A 110 6.04 -9.03 -0.84
CA LEU A 110 6.02 -9.05 0.63
C LEU A 110 4.67 -9.53 1.17
N ASN A 111 3.56 -9.05 0.60
CA ASN A 111 2.21 -9.47 0.97
C ASN A 111 2.01 -10.97 0.71
N LYS A 112 2.47 -11.50 -0.44
CA LYS A 112 2.42 -12.94 -0.72
C LYS A 112 3.19 -13.76 0.31
N LYS A 113 4.43 -13.35 0.63
CA LYS A 113 5.23 -14.03 1.65
C LYS A 113 4.55 -14.03 3.02
N ALA A 114 3.89 -12.93 3.40
CA ALA A 114 3.10 -12.89 4.62
C ALA A 114 1.93 -13.87 4.56
N MET A 115 1.17 -13.90 3.45
CA MET A 115 0.07 -14.86 3.29
C MET A 115 0.55 -16.32 3.37
N ASP A 116 1.70 -16.63 2.78
CA ASP A 116 2.32 -17.97 2.82
C ASP A 116 2.86 -18.34 4.21
N ALA A 117 3.32 -17.35 5.00
CA ALA A 117 3.78 -17.55 6.37
C ALA A 117 2.63 -17.79 7.36
N PHE A 118 1.42 -17.29 7.05
CA PHE A 118 0.23 -17.42 7.88
C PHE A 118 -0.92 -18.18 7.19
N PRO A 119 -0.71 -19.42 6.69
CA PRO A 119 -1.70 -20.13 5.88
C PRO A 119 -2.98 -20.46 6.65
N GLU A 120 -2.88 -20.63 7.98
CA GLU A 120 -4.02 -20.92 8.84
C GLU A 120 -5.03 -19.77 8.91
N MET A 121 -4.60 -18.51 8.71
CA MET A 121 -5.51 -17.34 8.72
C MET A 121 -6.51 -17.35 7.56
N PHE A 122 -6.28 -18.19 6.54
CA PHE A 122 -7.09 -18.29 5.34
C PHE A 122 -7.98 -19.54 5.31
N LYS A 123 -7.83 -20.43 6.30
CA LYS A 123 -8.72 -21.57 6.45
C LYS A 123 -10.00 -21.06 7.11
N GLY A 124 -11.15 -21.34 6.48
CA GLY A 124 -12.45 -21.02 7.05
C GLY A 124 -12.63 -21.70 8.43
N PRO A 125 -13.66 -21.32 9.21
CA PRO A 125 -13.90 -21.96 10.49
C PRO A 125 -13.95 -23.49 10.32
N ILE A 126 -13.21 -24.20 11.16
CA ILE A 126 -13.28 -25.67 11.23
C ILE A 126 -14.73 -25.99 11.58
N ALA A 127 -15.40 -26.69 10.66
CA ALA A 127 -16.78 -27.13 10.80
C ALA A 127 -16.96 -28.09 11.98
#